data_AF-A0A1V5BQC4-F1
#
_entry.id   AF-A0A1V5BQC4-F1
#
_cell.length_a   1.000
_cell.length_b   1.000
_cell.length_c   1.000
_cell.angle_alpha   90.00
_cell.angle_beta   90.00
_cell.angle_gamma   90.00
#
_symmetry.space_group_name_H-M   'P 1'
#
loop_
_entity.id
_entity.type
_entity.pdbx_description
1 polymer ?
#
loop_
_entity_poly.entity_id
_entity_poly.type
_entity_poly.pdbx_seq_one_letter_code
_entity_poly.pdbx_strand_id
1 'polypeptide(L)'
;MIDEVNMSDIDPMIYEGAKWDASEVLYKPNEFEGRTLTNPPDFVIKKDGIAFWIQMKELAETERENGRSKDIAHIRGCLTEAAGVFDWDTDDQNINLIVMKTGQASYRNIDLGQAVFGDEVFKYGRFGKREWHRENNGFFRDPGFCSKVAGVIVIKREEHSPISGYAKLLFINDRFKDRLEQIRLILDFDRAIYFNELMLD
;
A
#
# COMPACT_ATOMS: atom_id res chain seq x y z
N MET A 1 -44.99 38.92 -8.98
CA MET A 1 -45.51 37.72 -8.31
C MET A 1 -44.64 36.57 -8.79
N ILE A 2 -43.80 36.08 -7.89
CA ILE A 2 -42.90 34.95 -8.14
C ILE A 2 -43.64 33.76 -7.54
N ASP A 3 -43.97 32.78 -8.37
CA ASP A 3 -44.63 31.56 -7.89
C ASP A 3 -43.62 30.77 -7.04
N GLU A 4 -44.01 30.51 -5.78
CA GLU A 4 -43.26 29.66 -4.86
C GLU A 4 -43.27 28.23 -5.40
N VAL A 5 -42.09 27.68 -5.69
CA VAL A 5 -41.94 26.27 -6.02
C VAL A 5 -42.17 25.47 -4.74
N ASN A 6 -43.25 24.69 -4.72
CA ASN A 6 -43.60 23.84 -3.60
C ASN A 6 -42.63 22.65 -3.55
N MET A 7 -41.77 22.61 -2.52
CA MET A 7 -40.74 21.57 -2.35
C MET A 7 -41.30 20.14 -2.17
N SER A 8 -42.63 19.96 -2.07
CA SER A 8 -43.27 18.65 -1.98
C SER A 8 -43.40 17.91 -3.31
N ASP A 9 -43.18 18.59 -4.45
CA ASP A 9 -43.37 18.02 -5.79
C ASP A 9 -42.07 17.55 -6.43
N ILE A 10 -40.94 17.62 -5.70
CA ILE A 10 -39.68 17.01 -6.10
C ILE A 10 -39.74 15.55 -5.65
N ASP A 11 -40.09 14.66 -6.57
CA ASP A 11 -39.89 13.22 -6.42
C ASP A 11 -38.43 13.00 -5.99
N PRO A 12 -38.17 12.48 -4.78
CA PRO A 12 -36.81 12.24 -4.34
C PRO A 12 -36.26 11.18 -5.28
N MET A 13 -35.47 11.62 -6.26
CA MET A 13 -34.76 10.79 -7.20
C MET A 13 -34.10 9.68 -6.38
N ILE A 14 -34.69 8.48 -6.41
CA ILE A 14 -34.12 7.30 -5.79
C ILE A 14 -32.92 7.00 -6.65
N TYR A 15 -31.79 7.63 -6.31
CA TYR A 15 -30.50 7.13 -6.67
C TYR A 15 -30.44 5.76 -6.00
N GLU A 16 -30.70 4.71 -6.78
CA GLU A 16 -30.11 3.39 -6.55
C GLU A 16 -28.59 3.54 -6.74
N GLY A 17 -27.97 4.40 -5.92
CA GLY A 17 -26.54 4.37 -5.68
C GLY A 17 -26.26 3.00 -5.10
N ALA A 18 -25.33 2.29 -5.73
CA ALA A 18 -24.82 1.00 -5.30
C ALA A 18 -24.92 0.88 -3.78
N LYS A 19 -25.66 -0.14 -3.29
CA LYS A 19 -25.60 -0.53 -1.89
C LYS A 19 -24.12 -0.67 -1.55
N TRP A 20 -23.59 0.29 -0.82
CA TRP A 20 -22.28 0.16 -0.20
C TRP A 20 -22.44 -1.03 0.74
N ASP A 21 -21.82 -2.15 0.38
CA ASP A 21 -21.63 -3.23 1.34
C ASP A 21 -20.84 -2.60 2.49
N ALA A 22 -21.51 -2.40 3.63
CA ALA A 22 -21.01 -1.56 4.69
C ALA A 22 -19.77 -2.23 5.29
N SER A 23 -18.60 -1.78 4.85
CA SER A 23 -17.33 -2.22 5.42
C SER A 23 -17.26 -1.73 6.87
N GLU A 24 -17.11 -2.65 7.83
CA GLU A 24 -16.82 -2.27 9.20
C GLU A 24 -15.38 -1.78 9.25
N VAL A 25 -15.20 -0.48 9.52
CA VAL A 25 -13.89 0.14 9.68
C VAL A 25 -13.67 0.41 11.15
N LEU A 26 -12.63 -0.21 11.71
CA LEU A 26 -12.22 -0.01 13.10
C LEU A 26 -10.87 0.70 13.12
N TYR A 27 -10.80 1.79 13.88
CA TYR A 27 -9.58 2.56 14.10
C TYR A 27 -8.88 2.08 15.37
N LYS A 28 -7.61 1.69 15.24
CA LYS A 28 -6.77 1.16 16.33
C LYS A 28 -7.49 0.16 17.23
N PRO A 29 -8.05 -0.94 16.66
CA PRO A 29 -8.84 -1.87 17.46
C PRO A 29 -7.95 -2.64 18.42
N ASN A 30 -8.07 -2.40 19.72
CA ASN A 30 -7.41 -3.23 20.74
C ASN A 30 -8.01 -4.65 20.80
N GLU A 31 -9.22 -4.83 20.27
CA GLU A 31 -9.87 -6.13 20.14
C GLU A 31 -10.59 -6.25 18.80
N PHE A 32 -10.48 -7.40 18.14
CA PHE A 32 -11.21 -7.71 16.91
C PHE A 32 -11.36 -9.22 16.73
N GLU A 33 -12.57 -9.69 16.46
CA GLU A 33 -12.89 -11.11 16.26
C GLU A 33 -12.29 -12.06 17.32
N GLY A 34 -12.38 -11.67 18.59
CA GLY A 34 -11.89 -12.47 19.71
C GLY A 34 -10.36 -12.44 19.89
N ARG A 35 -9.63 -11.62 19.13
CA ARG A 35 -8.22 -11.31 19.37
C ARG A 35 -8.11 -10.08 20.26
N THR A 36 -7.27 -10.14 21.29
CA THR A 36 -6.82 -8.97 22.06
C THR A 36 -5.42 -8.59 21.58
N LEU A 37 -5.24 -7.34 21.17
CA LEU A 37 -4.04 -6.82 20.53
C LEU A 37 -3.33 -5.85 21.47
N THR A 38 -2.06 -6.14 21.78
CA THR A 38 -1.21 -5.26 22.62
C THR A 38 -0.61 -4.11 21.82
N ASN A 39 -0.43 -4.31 20.51
CA ASN A 39 0.06 -3.31 19.56
C ASN A 39 -0.78 -3.37 18.29
N PRO A 40 -2.03 -2.86 18.31
CA PRO A 40 -2.94 -3.00 17.20
C PRO A 40 -2.48 -2.19 15.98
N PRO A 41 -2.77 -2.67 14.75
CA PRO A 41 -2.57 -1.86 13.56
C PRO A 41 -3.49 -0.64 13.56
N ASP A 42 -3.16 0.36 12.74
CA ASP A 42 -3.94 1.60 12.66
C ASP A 42 -5.40 1.39 12.27
N PHE A 43 -5.67 0.46 11.34
CA PHE A 43 -7.02 0.15 10.91
C PHE A 43 -7.23 -1.35 10.73
N VAL A 44 -8.49 -1.76 10.92
CA VAL A 44 -9.02 -3.03 10.42
C VAL A 44 -10.27 -2.73 9.62
N ILE A 45 -10.35 -3.29 8.42
CA ILE A 45 -11.53 -3.19 7.56
C ILE A 45 -12.05 -4.60 7.31
N LYS A 46 -13.31 -4.87 7.62
CA LYS A 46 -13.96 -6.14 7.29
C LYS A 46 -14.86 -5.97 6.08
N LYS A 47 -14.65 -6.80 5.05
CA LYS A 47 -15.46 -6.80 3.83
C LYS A 47 -15.47 -8.19 3.21
N ASP A 48 -16.64 -8.66 2.76
CA ASP A 48 -16.81 -9.98 2.14
C ASP A 48 -16.24 -11.15 2.98
N GLY A 49 -16.29 -11.05 4.31
CA GLY A 49 -15.74 -12.05 5.23
C GLY A 49 -14.22 -12.06 5.35
N ILE A 50 -13.53 -11.08 4.76
CA ILE A 50 -12.08 -10.88 4.83
C ILE A 50 -11.79 -9.70 5.75
N ALA A 51 -10.84 -9.89 6.67
CA ALA A 51 -10.27 -8.85 7.50
C ALA A 51 -9.00 -8.30 6.85
N PHE A 52 -9.01 -7.01 6.55
CA PHE A 52 -7.85 -6.27 6.05
C PHE A 52 -7.22 -5.49 7.20
N TRP A 53 -6.03 -5.90 7.58
CA TRP A 53 -5.26 -5.31 8.68
C TRP A 53 -4.27 -4.32 8.10
N ILE A 54 -4.41 -3.03 8.44
CA ILE A 54 -3.70 -1.95 7.76
C ILE A 54 -2.86 -1.19 8.77
N GLN A 55 -1.55 -1.24 8.58
CA GLN A 55 -0.62 -0.38 9.31
C GLN A 55 -0.18 0.77 8.43
N MET A 56 -0.40 2.01 8.88
CA MET A 56 0.10 3.17 8.18
C MET A 56 1.50 3.55 8.65
N LYS A 57 2.29 4.08 7.74
CA LYS A 57 3.60 4.66 8.05
C LYS A 57 3.82 5.89 7.20
N GLU A 58 4.20 7.00 7.82
CA GLU A 58 4.72 8.14 7.09
C GLU A 58 6.22 7.95 6.87
N LEU A 59 6.66 8.03 5.62
CA LEU A 59 8.06 8.04 5.26
C LEU A 59 8.59 9.46 5.49
N ALA A 60 9.35 9.61 6.57
CA ALA A 60 10.02 10.86 6.92
C ALA A 60 11.06 11.20 5.85
N GLU A 61 11.35 12.50 5.70
CA GLU A 61 12.44 12.92 4.82
C GLU A 61 13.78 12.50 5.40
N THR A 62 14.62 11.90 4.57
CA THR A 62 16.05 11.76 4.84
C THR A 62 16.76 13.06 4.44
N GLU A 63 17.77 13.48 5.21
CA GLU A 63 18.55 14.67 4.87
C GLU A 63 19.12 14.58 3.44
N ARG A 64 19.06 15.68 2.68
CA ARG A 64 19.36 15.77 1.22
C ARG A 64 20.71 15.18 0.77
N GLU A 65 21.66 14.99 1.68
CA GLU A 65 22.99 14.43 1.40
C GLU A 65 23.04 12.89 1.48
N ASN A 66 21.91 12.25 1.83
CA ASN A 66 21.84 10.81 1.91
C ASN A 66 21.74 10.19 0.51
N GLY A 67 22.77 9.43 0.12
CA GLY A 67 22.77 8.69 -1.14
C GLY A 67 21.67 7.62 -1.18
N ARG A 68 21.28 7.19 -2.40
CA ARG A 68 20.20 6.21 -2.67
C ARG A 68 20.16 5.00 -1.74
N SER A 69 21.33 4.44 -1.41
CA SER A 69 21.43 3.26 -0.55
C SER A 69 20.92 3.53 0.88
N LYS A 70 21.07 4.76 1.39
CA LYS A 70 20.52 5.15 2.68
C LYS A 70 19.00 5.30 2.63
N ASP A 71 18.45 5.83 1.54
CA ASP A 71 17.00 5.93 1.34
C ASP A 71 16.35 4.54 1.28
N ILE A 72 16.93 3.63 0.50
CA ILE A 72 16.45 2.24 0.41
C ILE A 72 16.51 1.56 1.79
N ALA A 73 17.61 1.74 2.53
CA ALA A 73 17.74 1.20 3.88
C ALA A 73 16.71 1.81 4.85
N HIS A 74 16.45 3.12 4.75
CA HIS A 74 15.44 3.80 5.55
C HIS A 74 14.03 3.27 5.25
N ILE A 75 13.66 3.17 3.97
CA ILE A 75 12.37 2.60 3.55
C ILE A 75 12.21 1.18 4.08
N ARG A 76 13.24 0.32 3.93
CA ARG A 76 13.23 -1.05 4.47
C ARG A 76 13.05 -1.05 6.00
N GLY A 77 13.74 -0.18 6.73
CA GLY A 77 13.57 -0.02 8.18
C GLY A 77 12.14 0.33 8.57
N CYS A 78 11.52 1.30 7.87
CA CYS A 78 10.13 1.67 8.09
C CYS A 78 9.14 0.53 7.77
N LEU A 79 9.40 -0.26 6.74
CA LEU A 79 8.60 -1.45 6.40
C LEU A 79 8.70 -2.52 7.49
N THR A 80 9.91 -2.81 7.98
CA THR A 80 10.16 -3.75 9.08
C THR A 80 9.42 -3.33 10.35
N GLU A 81 9.51 -2.05 10.73
CA GLU A 81 8.79 -1.50 11.89
C GLU A 81 7.26 -1.64 11.73
N ALA A 82 6.73 -1.28 10.55
CA ALA A 82 5.31 -1.38 10.29
C ALA A 82 4.83 -2.84 10.28
N ALA A 83 5.60 -3.75 9.71
CA ALA A 83 5.27 -5.18 9.70
C ALA A 83 5.31 -5.80 11.11
N GLY A 84 6.05 -5.20 12.03
CA GLY A 84 6.16 -5.64 13.42
C GLY A 84 4.85 -5.56 14.23
N VAL A 85 3.82 -4.88 13.73
CA VAL A 85 2.48 -4.88 14.38
C VAL A 85 1.67 -6.13 14.07
N PHE A 86 2.08 -6.89 13.03
CA PHE A 86 1.40 -8.11 12.63
C PHE A 86 2.07 -9.33 13.28
N ASP A 87 1.39 -9.89 14.28
CA ASP A 87 1.81 -11.13 14.95
C ASP A 87 1.30 -12.40 14.23
N TRP A 88 0.64 -12.24 13.09
CA TRP A 88 0.08 -13.32 12.27
C TRP A 88 0.53 -13.19 10.81
N ASP A 89 0.44 -14.30 10.08
CA ASP A 89 0.69 -14.33 8.64
C ASP A 89 -0.54 -13.89 7.84
N THR A 90 -0.32 -13.48 6.58
CA THR A 90 -1.42 -13.27 5.64
C THR A 90 -1.98 -14.63 5.20
N ASP A 91 -3.30 -14.76 5.19
CA ASP A 91 -4.05 -15.92 4.71
C ASP A 91 -5.31 -15.50 3.93
N ASP A 92 -6.21 -16.45 3.67
CA ASP A 92 -7.42 -16.22 2.87
C ASP A 92 -8.45 -15.32 3.56
N GLN A 93 -8.37 -15.18 4.89
CA GLN A 93 -9.31 -14.39 5.71
C GLN A 93 -8.64 -13.16 6.32
N ASN A 94 -7.31 -13.13 6.41
CA ASN A 94 -6.53 -12.08 7.04
C ASN A 94 -5.50 -11.55 6.06
N ILE A 95 -5.74 -10.35 5.52
CA ILE A 95 -4.84 -9.71 4.57
C ILE A 95 -4.15 -8.54 5.27
N ASN A 96 -2.83 -8.64 5.46
CA ASN A 96 -2.05 -7.57 6.08
C ASN A 96 -1.45 -6.65 5.02
N LEU A 97 -1.65 -5.35 5.19
CA LEU A 97 -1.20 -4.31 4.28
C LEU A 97 -0.43 -3.24 5.03
N ILE A 98 0.63 -2.75 4.41
CA ILE A 98 1.32 -1.54 4.87
C ILE A 98 0.95 -0.40 3.92
N VAL A 99 0.46 0.71 4.47
CA VAL A 99 0.22 1.93 3.70
C VAL A 99 1.30 2.94 4.03
N MET A 100 2.18 3.20 3.07
CA MET A 100 3.23 4.20 3.19
C MET A 100 2.80 5.51 2.54
N LYS A 101 2.73 6.58 3.32
CA LYS A 101 2.58 7.92 2.77
C LYS A 101 3.96 8.55 2.62
N THR A 102 4.31 9.00 1.43
CA THR A 102 5.54 9.79 1.25
C THR A 102 5.28 11.21 1.74
N GLY A 103 6.22 11.76 2.51
CA GLY A 103 6.21 13.17 2.90
C GLY A 103 6.48 14.11 1.72
N GLN A 104 7.14 15.24 1.99
CA GLN A 104 7.58 16.17 0.94
C GLN A 104 8.73 15.60 0.09
N ALA A 105 9.46 14.59 0.59
CA ALA A 105 10.48 13.89 -0.16
C ALA A 105 9.85 13.02 -1.25
N SER A 106 10.12 13.33 -2.51
CA SER A 106 9.75 12.49 -3.65
C SER A 106 10.69 11.29 -3.74
N TYR A 107 10.47 10.28 -2.91
CA TYR A 107 11.09 8.98 -3.10
C TYR A 107 10.80 8.47 -4.51
N ARG A 108 11.83 8.06 -5.22
CA ARG A 108 11.67 7.56 -6.59
C ARG A 108 11.04 6.18 -6.59
N ASN A 109 10.35 5.86 -7.68
CA ASN A 109 9.66 4.57 -7.80
C ASN A 109 10.69 3.43 -7.79
N ILE A 110 11.88 3.67 -8.36
CA ILE A 110 12.98 2.71 -8.30
C ILE A 110 13.49 2.47 -6.88
N ASP A 111 13.55 3.48 -6.01
CA ASP A 111 14.07 3.30 -4.64
C ASP A 111 13.04 2.54 -3.78
N LEU A 112 11.75 2.80 -3.97
CA LEU A 112 10.65 2.02 -3.39
C LEU A 112 10.66 0.57 -3.89
N GLY A 113 10.79 0.37 -5.20
CA GLY A 113 10.86 -0.95 -5.80
C GLY A 113 12.05 -1.75 -5.33
N GLN A 114 13.23 -1.12 -5.19
CA GLN A 114 14.41 -1.78 -4.65
C GLN A 114 14.24 -2.13 -3.16
N ALA A 115 13.64 -1.24 -2.36
CA ALA A 115 13.34 -1.54 -0.96
C ALA A 115 12.42 -2.75 -0.82
N VAL A 116 11.34 -2.80 -1.61
CA VAL A 116 10.28 -3.82 -1.51
C VAL A 116 10.69 -5.15 -2.14
N PHE A 117 11.19 -5.11 -3.37
CA PHE A 117 11.46 -6.32 -4.17
C PHE A 117 12.92 -6.76 -4.15
N GLY A 118 13.85 -5.84 -3.93
CA GLY A 118 15.29 -6.09 -3.98
C GLY A 118 15.99 -5.32 -5.07
N ASP A 119 17.32 -5.30 -5.02
CA ASP A 119 18.14 -4.42 -5.84
C ASP A 119 18.11 -4.83 -7.32
N GLU A 120 17.98 -3.84 -8.20
CA GLU A 120 17.97 -4.04 -9.65
C GLU A 120 19.39 -4.07 -10.20
N VAL A 121 19.78 -5.19 -10.81
CA VAL A 121 21.14 -5.42 -11.31
C VAL A 121 21.11 -5.61 -12.82
N PHE A 122 21.96 -4.85 -13.51
CA PHE A 122 22.14 -4.94 -14.95
C PHE A 122 23.46 -5.64 -15.27
N LYS A 123 23.39 -6.70 -16.07
CA LYS A 123 24.56 -7.36 -16.64
C LYS A 123 24.73 -6.90 -18.09
N TYR A 124 25.92 -6.43 -18.40
CA TYR A 124 26.31 -6.07 -19.76
C TYR A 124 27.14 -7.21 -20.36
N GLY A 125 26.56 -7.95 -21.30
CA GLY A 125 27.27 -9.00 -22.02
C GLY A 125 28.33 -8.42 -22.97
N ARG A 126 29.32 -9.25 -23.35
CA ARG A 126 30.42 -8.91 -24.27
C ARG A 126 29.98 -8.34 -25.63
N PHE A 127 28.72 -8.55 -26.01
CA PHE A 127 28.12 -8.10 -27.28
C PHE A 127 27.02 -7.04 -27.09
N GLY A 128 26.98 -6.35 -25.94
CA GLY A 128 25.99 -5.30 -25.68
C GLY A 128 24.58 -5.79 -25.32
N LYS A 129 24.37 -7.10 -25.15
CA LYS A 129 23.13 -7.62 -24.57
C LYS A 129 23.03 -7.14 -23.12
N ARG A 130 22.00 -6.34 -22.83
CA ARG A 130 21.63 -5.91 -21.48
C ARG A 130 20.65 -6.92 -20.91
N GLU A 131 21.10 -7.66 -19.91
CA GLU A 131 20.24 -8.50 -19.09
C GLU A 131 19.98 -7.80 -17.77
N TRP A 132 18.77 -7.94 -17.24
CA TRP A 132 18.38 -7.38 -15.95
C TRP A 132 17.84 -8.50 -15.07
N HIS A 133 18.23 -8.48 -13.81
CA HIS A 133 17.68 -9.33 -12.77
C HIS A 133 17.55 -8.54 -11.46
N ARG A 134 16.83 -9.12 -10.51
CA ARG A 134 16.65 -8.55 -9.18
C ARG A 134 17.28 -9.44 -8.12
N GLU A 135 18.02 -8.84 -7.20
CA GLU A 135 18.61 -9.54 -6.06
C GLU A 135 17.52 -9.95 -5.04
N ASN A 136 17.76 -11.04 -4.32
CA ASN A 136 16.82 -11.58 -3.35
C ASN A 136 16.95 -10.91 -1.97
N ASN A 137 17.08 -9.58 -1.94
CA ASN A 137 17.36 -8.79 -0.74
C ASN A 137 16.29 -7.72 -0.43
N GLY A 138 15.14 -7.80 -1.09
CA GLY A 138 13.99 -6.94 -0.80
C GLY A 138 13.18 -7.39 0.41
N PHE A 139 12.35 -6.48 0.92
CA PHE A 139 11.44 -6.71 2.04
C PHE A 139 10.56 -7.95 1.88
N PHE A 140 9.95 -8.17 0.70
CA PHE A 140 9.11 -9.36 0.47
C PHE A 140 9.88 -10.69 0.40
N ARG A 141 11.20 -10.65 0.42
CA ARG A 141 12.07 -11.83 0.45
C ARG A 141 12.64 -12.09 1.84
N ASP A 142 12.47 -11.16 2.78
CA ASP A 142 12.87 -11.33 4.16
C ASP A 142 12.04 -12.46 4.82
N PRO A 143 12.67 -13.52 5.36
CA PRO A 143 11.96 -14.62 6.00
C PRO A 143 11.02 -14.20 7.14
N GLY A 144 11.31 -13.10 7.83
CA GLY A 144 10.49 -12.59 8.92
C GLY A 144 9.18 -11.91 8.47
N PHE A 145 9.09 -11.50 7.20
CA PHE A 145 7.98 -10.69 6.69
C PHE A 145 7.32 -11.23 5.43
N CYS A 146 7.98 -12.13 4.70
CA CYS A 146 7.53 -12.62 3.39
C CYS A 146 6.18 -13.36 3.42
N SER A 147 5.80 -13.97 4.54
CA SER A 147 4.48 -14.56 4.78
C SER A 147 3.51 -13.59 5.45
N LYS A 148 4.01 -12.56 6.13
CA LYS A 148 3.20 -11.64 6.91
C LYS A 148 2.46 -10.63 6.08
N VAL A 149 3.12 -10.01 5.09
CA VAL A 149 2.58 -8.84 4.38
C VAL A 149 2.20 -9.18 2.93
N ALA A 150 0.95 -8.90 2.58
CA ALA A 150 0.40 -9.13 1.24
C ALA A 150 0.83 -8.06 0.24
N GLY A 151 0.93 -6.81 0.68
CA GLY A 151 1.23 -5.68 -0.18
C GLY A 151 1.63 -4.43 0.59
N VAL A 152 2.37 -3.57 -0.12
CA VAL A 152 2.73 -2.23 0.34
C VAL A 152 2.07 -1.24 -0.61
N ILE A 153 1.19 -0.40 -0.08
CA ILE A 153 0.55 0.68 -0.84
C ILE A 153 1.31 1.96 -0.57
N VAL A 154 1.84 2.59 -1.61
CA VAL A 154 2.52 3.88 -1.49
C VAL A 154 1.61 4.98 -1.99
N ILE A 155 1.32 5.94 -1.12
CA ILE A 155 0.57 7.17 -1.42
C ILE A 155 1.59 8.28 -1.63
N LYS A 156 1.69 8.76 -2.87
CA LYS A 156 2.65 9.78 -3.31
C LYS A 156 1.96 11.03 -3.79
N ARG A 157 2.50 12.20 -3.47
CA ARG A 157 2.07 13.44 -4.10
C ARG A 157 2.50 13.44 -5.56
N GLU A 158 1.61 13.84 -6.44
CA GLU A 158 1.94 14.06 -7.85
C GLU A 158 2.73 15.36 -8.04
N GLU A 159 2.47 16.37 -7.20
CA GLU A 159 3.08 17.69 -7.29
C GLU A 159 3.51 18.24 -5.92
N HIS A 160 4.54 19.08 -5.93
CA HIS A 160 4.99 19.82 -4.74
C HIS A 160 4.21 21.12 -4.55
N SER A 161 2.89 21.01 -4.42
CA SER A 161 1.96 22.11 -4.22
C SER A 161 1.21 21.99 -2.87
N PRO A 162 0.67 23.10 -2.31
CA PRO A 162 -0.15 23.05 -1.10
C PRO A 162 -1.35 22.10 -1.23
N ILE A 163 -1.94 22.05 -2.43
CA ILE A 163 -3.02 21.13 -2.82
C ILE A 163 -2.52 20.32 -4.00
N SER A 164 -2.32 19.02 -3.81
CA SER A 164 -1.81 18.09 -4.83
C SER A 164 -2.76 16.91 -4.98
N GLY A 165 -2.83 16.36 -6.19
CA GLY A 165 -3.30 14.99 -6.41
C GLY A 165 -2.36 13.97 -5.76
N TYR A 166 -2.84 12.74 -5.60
CA TYR A 166 -2.07 11.65 -5.02
C TYR A 166 -2.15 10.42 -5.90
N ALA A 167 -0.98 9.88 -6.24
CA ALA A 167 -0.85 8.56 -6.84
C ALA A 167 -0.78 7.49 -5.76
N LYS A 168 -1.49 6.39 -5.95
CA LYS A 168 -1.54 5.20 -5.09
C LYS A 168 -0.98 4.02 -5.88
N LEU A 169 0.20 3.55 -5.47
CA LEU A 169 0.89 2.43 -6.10
C LEU A 169 0.86 1.23 -5.17
N LEU A 170 0.31 0.10 -5.61
CA LEU A 170 0.37 -1.15 -4.87
C LEU A 170 1.58 -1.97 -5.33
N PHE A 171 2.56 -2.15 -4.45
CA PHE A 171 3.61 -3.14 -4.62
C PHE A 171 3.11 -4.46 -4.00
N ILE A 172 2.83 -5.45 -4.82
CA ILE A 172 2.24 -6.72 -4.35
C ILE A 172 3.29 -7.80 -4.15
N ASN A 173 3.18 -8.52 -3.05
CA ASN A 173 4.04 -9.68 -2.79
C ASN A 173 3.62 -10.83 -3.71
N ASP A 174 4.57 -11.39 -4.47
CA ASP A 174 4.31 -12.47 -5.44
C ASP A 174 3.58 -13.67 -4.83
N ARG A 175 3.75 -13.94 -3.53
CA ARG A 175 3.06 -15.02 -2.80
C ARG A 175 1.55 -14.83 -2.74
N PHE A 176 1.09 -13.58 -2.81
CA PHE A 176 -0.29 -13.17 -2.62
C PHE A 176 -0.83 -12.41 -3.84
N LYS A 177 -0.18 -12.54 -5.00
CA LYS A 177 -0.53 -11.80 -6.22
C LYS A 177 -1.96 -12.05 -6.73
N ASP A 178 -2.52 -13.20 -6.39
CA ASP A 178 -3.89 -13.61 -6.69
C ASP A 178 -4.93 -12.92 -5.79
N ARG A 179 -4.49 -12.27 -4.70
CA ARG A 179 -5.33 -11.49 -3.77
C ARG A 179 -5.56 -10.04 -4.26
N LEU A 180 -5.07 -9.67 -5.44
CA LEU A 180 -5.18 -8.30 -5.99
C LEU A 180 -6.60 -7.75 -5.95
N GLU A 181 -7.57 -8.50 -6.46
CA GLU A 181 -8.96 -8.05 -6.54
C GLU A 181 -9.60 -7.92 -5.16
N GLN A 182 -9.19 -8.75 -4.19
CA GLN A 182 -9.62 -8.58 -2.80
C GLN A 182 -9.07 -7.30 -2.20
N ILE A 183 -7.80 -6.97 -2.43
CA ILE A 183 -7.21 -5.70 -1.97
C ILE A 183 -7.94 -4.50 -2.58
N ARG A 184 -8.36 -4.58 -3.85
CA ARG A 184 -9.17 -3.53 -4.49
C ARG A 184 -10.53 -3.30 -3.83
N LEU A 185 -11.06 -4.26 -3.07
CA LEU A 185 -12.35 -4.11 -2.39
C LEU A 185 -12.34 -2.98 -1.34
N ILE A 186 -11.20 -2.74 -0.70
CA ILE A 186 -11.08 -1.78 0.41
C ILE A 186 -10.32 -0.51 0.03
N LEU A 187 -9.47 -0.57 -0.99
CA LEU A 187 -8.69 0.58 -1.42
C LEU A 187 -8.46 0.54 -2.93
N ASP A 188 -8.90 1.59 -3.59
CA ASP A 188 -8.56 1.81 -4.98
C ASP A 188 -7.10 2.27 -5.12
N PHE A 189 -6.41 1.81 -6.15
CA PHE A 189 -5.04 2.18 -6.47
C PHE A 189 -4.86 2.27 -7.98
N ASP A 190 -4.03 3.22 -8.41
CA ASP A 190 -3.89 3.57 -9.82
C ASP A 190 -3.13 2.48 -10.58
N ARG A 191 -2.19 1.81 -9.90
CA ARG A 191 -1.37 0.74 -10.50
C ARG A 191 -0.92 -0.27 -9.46
N ALA A 192 -0.97 -1.55 -9.84
CA ALA A 192 -0.24 -2.62 -9.16
C ALA A 192 1.12 -2.85 -9.84
N ILE A 193 2.13 -3.14 -9.04
CA ILE A 193 3.53 -3.33 -9.44
C ILE A 193 3.98 -4.69 -8.90
N TYR A 194 4.59 -5.50 -9.76
CA TYR A 194 5.00 -6.88 -9.45
C TYR A 194 6.53 -7.03 -9.43
N PHE A 195 7.02 -8.14 -8.85
CA PHE A 195 8.45 -8.43 -8.74
C PHE A 195 9.17 -8.54 -10.11
N ASN A 196 8.49 -8.89 -11.18
CA ASN A 196 9.12 -9.03 -12.50
C ASN A 196 9.05 -7.73 -13.34
N GLU A 197 8.54 -6.64 -12.78
CA GLU A 197 8.55 -5.34 -13.45
C GLU A 197 9.84 -4.59 -13.16
N LEU A 198 10.49 -4.14 -14.24
CA LEU A 198 11.61 -3.22 -14.17
C LEU A 198 11.09 -1.84 -13.76
N MET A 199 11.63 -1.28 -12.68
CA MET A 199 11.24 0.03 -12.21
C MET A 199 11.99 1.11 -12.98
N LEU A 200 11.23 1.93 -13.69
CA LEU A 200 11.70 3.15 -14.32
C LEU A 200 10.97 4.33 -13.67
N ASP A 201 11.66 5.44 -13.47
CA ASP A 201 11.05 6.69 -13.02
C ASP A 201 10.43 7.46 -14.19
#